data_AF-A0AAD9I466-F1
#
_entry.id   AF-A0AAD9I466-F1
#
_cell.length_a   1.000
_cell.length_b   1.000
_cell.length_c   1.000
_cell.angle_alpha   90.00
_cell.angle_beta   90.00
_cell.angle_gamma   90.00
#
_symmetry.space_group_name_H-M   'P 1'
#
loop_
_entity.id
_entity.type
_entity.pdbx_description
1 polymer ?
#
loop_
_entity_poly.entity_id
_entity_poly.type
_entity_poly.pdbx_seq_one_letter_code
_entity_poly.pdbx_strand_id
1 'polypeptide(L)'
;MPVGRKAVSLFLRADGKEEKRRARPEDTVVAEALRNVDLDKLQQSGIDLTGLVAASDTCPERTAAQQADEPPFCDRCHQLLHHHAGQPIMHPDVESLRKTIEETPYKHNHVYHVLDAADFPMSLLPRIDRLLNLAPLRTKNRRARSETYQQGRLMDMSFIISRSDLLAPRKEQVDSLMPYLREVLRDALGRRGRHLRLGNVHCVSAKRNWWTRELKEAIWKRGHAGWMKNPRNKYQKNFPWLGIPPSRASHSRRIIRTTN
;
A
#
# COMPACT_ATOMS: atom_id res chain seq x y z
N MET A 1 -0.27 -22.18 5.71
CA MET A 1 1.01 -22.86 6.04
C MET A 1 1.15 -22.84 7.55
N PRO A 2 0.99 -23.97 8.26
CA PRO A 2 1.07 -23.99 9.72
C PRO A 2 2.53 -23.97 10.18
N VAL A 3 2.80 -23.21 11.24
CA VAL A 3 4.13 -22.97 11.81
C VAL A 3 4.70 -24.29 12.36
N GLY A 4 5.70 -24.87 11.68
CA GLY A 4 6.22 -26.23 11.93
C GLY A 4 7.21 -26.39 13.09
N ARG A 5 7.33 -25.42 14.00
CA ARG A 5 8.24 -25.53 15.16
C ARG A 5 7.44 -25.74 16.44
N LYS A 6 7.59 -26.93 17.06
CA LYS A 6 6.95 -27.28 18.34
C LYS A 6 7.18 -26.23 19.42
N ALA A 7 8.38 -25.67 19.50
CA ALA A 7 8.74 -24.62 20.47
C ALA A 7 7.88 -23.35 20.33
N VAL A 8 7.60 -22.91 19.09
CA VAL A 8 6.78 -21.72 18.81
C VAL A 8 5.30 -22.01 19.11
N SER A 9 4.83 -23.23 18.84
CA SER A 9 3.47 -23.64 19.21
C SER A 9 3.26 -23.75 20.72
N LEU A 10 4.30 -24.07 21.47
CA LEU A 10 4.28 -24.16 22.93
C LEU A 10 4.21 -22.78 23.56
N PHE A 11 4.99 -21.83 23.02
CA PHE A 11 4.97 -20.44 23.45
C PHE A 11 3.61 -19.78 23.18
N LEU A 12 3.06 -19.91 21.98
CA LEU A 12 1.73 -19.36 21.64
C LEU A 12 0.56 -20.01 22.40
N ARG A 13 0.77 -21.21 22.97
CA ARG A 13 -0.23 -21.90 23.81
C ARG A 13 -0.10 -21.56 25.30
N ALA A 14 1.02 -20.97 25.73
CA ALA A 14 1.23 -20.56 27.11
C ALA A 14 0.38 -19.33 27.49
N ASP A 15 0.06 -18.47 26.51
CA ASP A 15 -0.65 -17.20 26.76
C ASP A 15 -2.18 -17.29 26.57
N GLY A 16 -2.72 -18.47 26.21
CA GLY A 16 -4.12 -18.61 25.79
C GLY A 16 -4.93 -19.69 26.51
N LYS A 17 -4.34 -20.40 27.46
CA LYS A 17 -5.07 -21.25 28.39
C LYS A 17 -4.65 -20.88 29.79
N GLU A 18 -5.57 -20.32 30.56
CA GLU A 18 -5.66 -20.70 31.96
C GLU A 18 -5.81 -22.23 31.98
N GLU A 19 -4.69 -22.93 31.94
CA GLU A 19 -4.64 -24.29 32.42
C GLU A 19 -5.08 -24.16 33.87
N LYS A 20 -6.33 -24.58 34.15
CA LYS A 20 -6.78 -24.83 35.52
C LYS A 20 -5.68 -25.65 36.16
N ARG A 21 -4.82 -24.98 36.94
CA ARG A 21 -3.71 -25.60 37.65
C ARG A 21 -4.35 -26.77 38.37
N ARG A 22 -3.98 -28.00 38.01
CA ARG A 22 -4.54 -29.18 38.65
C ARG A 22 -4.23 -29.00 40.13
N ALA A 23 -5.27 -28.79 40.94
CA ALA A 23 -5.14 -28.58 42.36
C ALA A 23 -4.33 -29.75 42.91
N ARG A 24 -3.10 -29.47 43.34
CA ARG A 24 -2.29 -30.49 43.98
C ARG A 24 -2.94 -30.76 45.33
N PRO A 25 -2.87 -31.99 45.86
CA PRO A 25 -3.31 -32.24 47.24
C PRO A 25 -2.54 -31.39 48.25
N GLU A 26 -1.37 -30.88 47.87
CA GLU A 26 -0.60 -29.89 48.62
C GLU A 26 -1.33 -28.53 48.71
N ASP A 27 -2.05 -28.11 47.66
CA ASP A 27 -2.75 -26.82 47.63
C ASP A 27 -3.91 -26.79 48.62
N THR A 28 -4.55 -27.93 48.91
CA THR A 28 -5.58 -28.03 49.96
C THR A 28 -4.97 -27.89 51.36
N VAL A 29 -3.79 -28.46 51.59
CA VAL A 29 -3.07 -28.32 52.87
C VAL A 29 -2.64 -26.87 53.09
N VAL A 30 -2.16 -26.19 52.04
CA VAL A 30 -1.81 -24.77 52.12
C VAL A 30 -3.05 -23.91 52.39
N ALA A 31 -4.18 -24.20 51.72
CA ALA A 31 -5.43 -23.47 51.95
C ALA A 31 -5.99 -23.67 53.37
N GLU A 32 -5.90 -24.88 53.93
CA GLU A 32 -6.29 -25.16 55.32
C GLU A 32 -5.34 -24.49 56.32
N ALA A 33 -4.03 -24.51 56.05
CA ALA A 33 -3.05 -23.80 56.87
C ALA A 33 -3.35 -22.30 56.91
N LEU A 34 -3.63 -21.68 55.76
CA LEU A 34 -3.97 -20.25 55.67
C LEU A 34 -5.26 -19.88 56.42
N ARG A 35 -6.24 -20.80 56.53
CA ARG A 35 -7.48 -20.57 57.29
C ARG A 35 -7.26 -20.57 58.80
N ASN A 36 -6.27 -21.31 59.27
CA ASN A 36 -5.98 -21.48 60.69
C ASN A 36 -4.87 -20.53 61.20
N VAL A 37 -4.49 -19.54 60.39
CA VAL A 37 -3.45 -18.58 60.76
C VAL A 37 -4.07 -17.42 61.54
N ASP A 38 -3.70 -17.33 62.83
CA ASP A 38 -4.04 -16.19 63.69
C ASP A 38 -3.19 -14.96 63.31
N LEU A 39 -3.86 -13.88 62.93
CA LEU A 39 -3.23 -12.62 62.52
C LEU A 39 -2.33 -12.02 63.61
N ASP A 40 -2.67 -12.23 64.89
CA ASP A 40 -1.92 -11.71 66.04
C ASP A 40 -0.56 -12.40 66.23
N LYS A 41 -0.46 -13.69 65.86
CA LYS A 41 0.81 -14.44 65.93
C LYS A 41 1.75 -14.07 64.78
N LEU A 42 1.19 -13.71 63.61
CA LEU A 42 1.96 -13.22 62.47
C LEU A 42 2.61 -11.86 62.74
N GLN A 43 1.88 -10.96 63.41
CA GLN A 43 2.42 -9.67 63.83
C GLN A 43 3.58 -9.82 64.82
N GLN A 44 3.50 -10.77 65.75
CA GLN A 44 4.60 -11.10 66.67
C GLN A 44 5.83 -11.66 65.94
N SER A 45 5.63 -12.32 64.79
CA SER A 45 6.72 -12.76 63.90
C SER A 45 7.22 -11.70 62.91
N GLY A 46 6.74 -10.46 63.00
CA GLY A 46 7.25 -9.32 62.21
C GLY A 46 6.70 -9.19 60.79
N ILE A 47 5.57 -9.85 60.48
CA ILE A 47 4.93 -9.79 59.15
C ILE A 47 3.70 -8.88 59.23
N ASP A 48 3.81 -7.68 58.66
CA ASP A 48 2.75 -6.67 58.70
C ASP A 48 1.91 -6.69 57.40
N LEU A 49 0.80 -7.42 57.43
CA LEU A 49 -0.09 -7.65 56.27
C LEU A 49 -0.82 -6.37 55.81
N THR A 50 -0.96 -5.38 56.69
CA THR A 50 -1.62 -4.10 56.41
C THR A 50 -0.88 -3.26 55.36
N GLY A 51 0.44 -3.39 55.26
CA GLY A 51 1.25 -2.71 54.23
C GLY A 51 1.14 -3.33 52.83
N LEU A 52 0.80 -4.62 52.73
CA LEU A 52 0.69 -5.35 51.46
C LEU A 52 -0.66 -5.14 50.77
N VAL A 53 -1.73 -4.94 51.53
CA VAL A 53 -3.08 -4.67 50.98
C VAL A 53 -3.27 -3.17 50.67
N ALA A 54 -2.61 -2.28 51.41
CA ALA A 54 -2.59 -0.85 51.08
C ALA A 54 -1.84 -0.54 49.76
N ALA A 55 -0.95 -1.43 49.32
CA ALA A 55 -0.27 -1.31 48.02
C ALA A 55 -1.14 -1.73 46.83
N SER A 56 -2.29 -2.38 47.05
CA SER A 56 -3.24 -2.75 45.99
C SER A 56 -4.31 -1.69 45.67
N ASP A 57 -4.48 -0.65 46.51
CA ASP A 57 -5.56 0.34 46.36
C ASP A 57 -5.11 1.79 46.06
N THR A 58 -3.83 2.01 45.72
CA THR A 58 -3.39 3.32 45.19
C THR A 58 -3.23 3.26 43.67
N CYS A 59 -4.34 3.54 42.98
CA CYS A 59 -4.32 4.01 41.60
C CYS A 59 -3.75 5.43 41.54
N PRO A 60 -2.59 5.68 40.88
CA PRO A 60 -2.50 6.85 40.06
C PRO A 60 -3.19 6.51 38.73
N GLU A 61 -4.21 7.29 38.41
CA GLU A 61 -4.89 7.33 37.13
C GLU A 61 -3.86 7.56 36.00
N ARG A 62 -3.32 6.48 35.44
CA ARG A 62 -2.52 6.50 34.22
C ARG A 62 -3.47 6.37 33.04
N THR A 63 -4.04 7.50 32.63
CA THR A 63 -4.48 7.70 31.24
C THR A 63 -3.25 7.70 30.33
N ALA A 64 -2.75 6.51 30.04
CA ALA A 64 -1.94 6.21 28.87
C ALA A 64 -2.33 4.80 28.47
N ALA A 65 -3.01 4.73 27.32
CA ALA A 65 -3.54 3.52 26.71
C ALA A 65 -2.61 2.32 26.90
N GLN A 66 -3.25 1.21 27.27
CA GLN A 66 -2.74 -0.13 27.06
C GLN A 66 -2.24 -0.26 25.62
N GLN A 67 -0.96 0.00 25.39
CA GLN A 67 -0.23 -0.71 24.35
C GLN A 67 -0.14 -2.13 24.89
N ALA A 68 -1.12 -2.95 24.51
CA ALA A 68 -0.93 -4.38 24.56
C ALA A 68 0.43 -4.66 23.94
N ASP A 69 1.32 -5.35 24.66
CA ASP A 69 2.64 -5.76 24.18
C ASP A 69 2.43 -6.59 22.90
N GLU A 70 2.43 -5.89 21.77
CA GLU A 70 2.27 -6.51 20.47
C GLU A 70 3.56 -7.31 20.24
N PRO A 71 3.45 -8.62 19.92
CA PRO A 71 4.62 -9.48 19.81
C PRO A 71 5.64 -8.83 18.85
N PRO A 72 6.94 -8.81 19.20
CA PRO A 72 7.93 -8.11 18.40
C PRO A 72 7.92 -8.69 16.98
N PHE A 73 7.53 -7.84 16.03
CA PHE A 73 7.54 -8.22 14.62
C PHE A 73 8.98 -8.45 14.16
N CYS A 74 9.18 -9.49 13.36
CA CYS A 74 10.46 -9.68 12.67
C CYS A 74 10.76 -8.45 11.78
N ASP A 75 12.04 -8.10 11.54
CA ASP A 75 12.36 -6.92 10.71
C ASP A 75 11.64 -6.91 9.36
N ARG A 76 11.50 -8.09 8.73
CA ARG A 76 10.71 -8.25 7.50
C ARG A 76 9.22 -7.96 7.70
N CYS A 77 8.64 -8.41 8.81
CA CYS A 77 7.24 -8.27 9.17
C CYS A 77 6.93 -6.80 9.52
N HIS A 78 7.83 -6.17 10.27
CA HIS A 78 7.81 -4.76 10.61
C HIS A 78 7.93 -3.89 9.34
N GLN A 79 8.84 -4.22 8.41
CA GLN A 79 8.95 -3.54 7.11
C GLN A 79 7.72 -3.72 6.22
N LEU A 80 7.04 -4.88 6.28
CA LEU A 80 5.80 -5.12 5.54
C LEU A 80 4.62 -4.31 6.14
N LEU A 81 4.50 -4.27 7.47
CA LEU A 81 3.46 -3.52 8.17
C LEU A 81 3.66 -2.00 8.05
N HIS A 82 4.90 -1.54 8.21
CA HIS A 82 5.30 -0.14 8.15
C HIS A 82 5.84 0.28 6.78
N HIS A 83 5.51 -0.44 5.71
CA HIS A 83 5.85 -0.05 4.34
C HIS A 83 5.22 1.30 3.94
N HIS A 84 4.26 1.78 4.73
CA HIS A 84 3.63 3.09 4.59
C HIS A 84 4.37 4.23 5.31
N ALA A 85 5.50 3.99 6.00
CA ALA A 85 6.25 4.97 6.78
C ALA A 85 7.06 6.01 5.97
N GLY A 86 6.50 6.48 4.85
CA GLY A 86 7.00 7.71 4.20
C GLY A 86 6.14 8.91 4.56
N GLN A 87 6.67 10.13 4.44
CA GLN A 87 5.82 11.32 4.50
C GLN A 87 4.80 11.30 3.34
N PRO A 88 3.52 11.61 3.57
CA PRO A 88 2.57 11.80 2.46
C PRO A 88 3.11 12.92 1.57
N ILE A 89 3.29 12.62 0.28
CA ILE A 89 3.65 13.64 -0.69
C ILE A 89 2.37 14.43 -0.97
N MET A 90 2.38 15.74 -0.73
CA MET A 90 1.28 16.64 -1.11
C MET A 90 1.09 16.56 -2.62
N HIS A 91 -0.01 15.93 -3.06
CA HIS A 91 -0.34 15.81 -4.47
C HIS A 91 -1.20 17.00 -4.91
N PRO A 92 -0.93 17.63 -6.07
CA PRO A 92 -1.82 18.62 -6.61
C PRO A 92 -3.18 18.00 -6.89
N ASP A 93 -4.24 18.77 -6.70
CA ASP A 93 -5.59 18.34 -7.08
C ASP A 93 -5.67 18.09 -8.59
N VAL A 94 -6.64 17.27 -9.01
CA VAL A 94 -6.88 16.94 -10.41
C VAL A 94 -7.17 18.20 -11.23
N GLU A 95 -7.83 19.18 -10.62
CA GLU A 95 -8.12 20.46 -11.23
C GLU A 95 -6.85 21.30 -11.45
N SER A 96 -5.92 21.29 -10.50
CA SER A 96 -4.60 21.92 -10.66
C SER A 96 -3.79 21.26 -11.78
N LEU A 97 -3.89 19.93 -11.93
CA LEU A 97 -3.30 19.22 -13.06
C LEU A 97 -3.93 19.65 -14.39
N ARG A 98 -5.26 19.78 -14.45
CA ARG A 98 -5.98 20.26 -15.64
C ARG A 98 -5.49 21.65 -16.07
N LYS A 99 -5.44 22.60 -15.13
CA LYS A 99 -4.92 23.96 -15.39
C LYS A 99 -3.48 23.94 -15.90
N THR A 100 -2.62 23.13 -15.26
CA THR A 100 -1.22 23.01 -15.67
C THR A 100 -1.10 22.43 -17.09
N ILE A 101 -1.91 21.44 -17.44
CA ILE A 101 -1.94 20.86 -18.79
C ILE A 101 -2.45 21.89 -19.81
N GLU A 102 -3.46 22.69 -19.44
CA GLU A 102 -4.01 23.75 -20.29
C GLU A 102 -2.98 24.85 -20.58
N GLU A 103 -2.19 25.23 -19.58
CA GLU A 103 -1.07 26.18 -19.71
C GLU A 103 0.07 25.68 -20.61
N THR A 104 0.18 24.37 -20.83
CA THR A 104 1.30 23.84 -21.62
C THR A 104 1.18 24.15 -23.11
N PRO A 105 2.30 24.49 -23.78
CA PRO A 105 2.32 24.82 -25.20
C PRO A 105 2.27 23.59 -26.12
N TYR A 106 2.30 22.38 -25.57
CA TYR A 106 2.38 21.15 -26.35
C TYR A 106 1.01 20.75 -26.92
N LYS A 107 1.00 20.47 -28.23
CA LYS A 107 -0.19 19.95 -28.94
C LYS A 107 -0.49 18.49 -28.58
N HIS A 108 0.55 17.74 -28.21
CA HIS A 108 0.46 16.32 -27.88
C HIS A 108 0.87 16.12 -26.43
N ASN A 109 -0.07 15.66 -25.61
CA ASN A 109 0.11 15.37 -24.20
C ASN A 109 -0.20 13.89 -23.96
N HIS A 110 0.60 13.25 -23.12
CA HIS A 110 0.39 11.85 -22.75
C HIS A 110 0.31 11.70 -21.23
N VAL A 111 -0.78 11.12 -20.74
CA VAL A 111 -1.02 10.91 -19.31
C VAL A 111 -0.79 9.44 -18.95
N TYR A 112 0.19 9.20 -18.10
CA TYR A 112 0.49 7.91 -17.51
C TYR A 112 -0.23 7.77 -16.18
N HIS A 113 -1.19 6.85 -16.13
CA HIS A 113 -1.83 6.47 -14.89
C HIS A 113 -1.11 5.29 -14.28
N VAL A 114 -0.39 5.53 -13.19
CA VAL A 114 0.36 4.49 -12.50
C VAL A 114 -0.55 3.84 -11.48
N LEU A 115 -0.79 2.56 -11.70
CA LEU A 115 -1.52 1.64 -10.84
C LEU A 115 -0.53 0.80 -10.06
N ASP A 116 -0.95 0.33 -8.91
CA ASP A 116 -0.16 -0.58 -8.09
C ASP A 116 -0.73 -1.99 -8.17
N ALA A 117 0.09 -3.00 -8.44
CA ALA A 117 -0.34 -4.39 -8.58
C ALA A 117 -0.92 -4.97 -7.28
N ALA A 118 -0.40 -4.59 -6.11
CA ALA A 118 -0.92 -5.09 -4.82
C ALA A 118 -2.33 -4.56 -4.50
N ASP A 119 -2.61 -3.32 -4.93
CA ASP A 119 -3.88 -2.64 -4.71
C ASP A 119 -4.74 -2.63 -5.97
N PHE A 120 -4.44 -3.49 -6.95
CA PHE A 120 -5.19 -3.56 -8.20
C PHE A 120 -6.49 -4.34 -7.97
N PRO A 121 -7.69 -3.82 -8.34
CA PRO A 121 -7.98 -2.63 -9.15
C PRO A 121 -8.29 -1.34 -8.37
N MET A 122 -8.23 -1.35 -7.04
CA MET A 122 -8.58 -0.20 -6.18
C MET A 122 -7.69 1.03 -6.38
N SER A 123 -6.49 0.85 -6.93
CA SER A 123 -5.59 1.96 -7.32
C SER A 123 -6.07 2.72 -8.57
N LEU A 124 -7.13 2.28 -9.25
CA LEU A 124 -7.71 2.98 -10.39
C LEU A 124 -8.49 4.21 -9.93
N LEU A 125 -8.21 5.36 -10.55
CA LEU A 125 -9.03 6.56 -10.40
C LEU A 125 -10.11 6.59 -11.48
N PRO A 126 -11.38 6.33 -11.12
CA PRO A 126 -12.47 6.39 -12.08
C PRO A 126 -12.63 7.82 -12.59
N ARG A 127 -13.04 7.97 -13.85
CA ARG A 127 -13.37 9.25 -14.51
C ARG A 127 -12.18 10.20 -14.76
N ILE A 128 -10.92 9.73 -14.69
CA ILE A 128 -9.76 10.56 -15.10
C ILE A 128 -9.95 11.15 -16.50
N ASP A 129 -10.52 10.37 -17.42
CA ASP A 129 -10.76 10.78 -18.79
C ASP A 129 -11.66 12.01 -18.89
N ARG A 130 -12.66 12.13 -18.01
CA ARG A 130 -13.51 13.33 -17.94
C ARG A 130 -12.83 14.48 -17.21
N LEU A 131 -12.14 14.18 -16.12
CA LEU A 131 -11.52 15.20 -15.27
C LEU A 131 -10.38 15.96 -15.97
N LEU A 132 -9.67 15.27 -16.86
CA LEU A 132 -8.54 15.85 -17.61
C LEU A 132 -8.89 16.14 -19.08
N ASN A 133 -10.17 16.10 -19.48
CA ASN A 133 -10.61 16.28 -20.88
C ASN A 133 -9.75 15.46 -21.86
N LEU A 134 -9.56 14.17 -21.57
CA LEU A 134 -8.72 13.29 -22.38
C LEU A 134 -9.48 12.83 -23.61
N ALA A 135 -8.73 12.56 -24.68
CA ALA A 135 -9.27 11.86 -25.83
C ALA A 135 -9.89 10.53 -25.36
N PRO A 136 -11.07 10.15 -25.89
CA PRO A 136 -11.73 8.92 -25.49
C PRO A 136 -10.81 7.74 -25.76
N LEU A 137 -10.66 6.86 -24.76
CA LEU A 137 -9.90 5.62 -24.91
C LEU A 137 -10.47 4.80 -26.08
N ARG A 138 -9.56 4.21 -26.86
CA ARG A 138 -9.93 3.44 -28.05
C ARG A 138 -10.86 2.28 -27.68
N THR A 139 -12.03 2.25 -28.33
CA THR A 139 -13.01 1.17 -28.17
C THR A 139 -12.63 -0.08 -28.97
N LYS A 140 -13.33 -1.18 -28.75
CA LYS A 140 -13.19 -2.44 -29.48
C LYS A 140 -13.60 -2.31 -30.95
N ASN A 141 -14.35 -1.27 -31.32
CA ASN A 141 -14.75 -1.05 -32.70
C ASN A 141 -13.51 -0.79 -33.58
N ARG A 142 -13.33 -1.57 -34.65
CA ARG A 142 -12.21 -1.41 -35.58
C ARG A 142 -12.18 -0.02 -36.24
N ARG A 143 -13.36 0.60 -36.45
CA ARG A 143 -13.50 1.95 -37.02
C ARG A 143 -13.23 3.08 -36.01
N ALA A 144 -13.01 2.77 -34.74
CA ALA A 144 -12.66 3.78 -33.76
C ALA A 144 -11.29 4.38 -34.09
N ARG A 145 -11.25 5.71 -34.19
CA ARG A 145 -10.02 6.45 -34.45
C ARG A 145 -9.01 6.20 -33.32
N SER A 146 -7.75 6.02 -33.70
CA SER A 146 -6.66 5.83 -32.73
C SER A 146 -6.31 7.13 -32.02
N GLU A 147 -6.42 8.24 -32.75
CA GLU A 147 -6.09 9.57 -32.28
C GLU A 147 -7.33 10.45 -32.48
N THR A 148 -7.73 11.15 -31.43
CA THR A 148 -8.85 12.10 -31.48
C THR A 148 -8.38 13.41 -30.89
N TYR A 149 -8.36 14.45 -31.72
CA TYR A 149 -8.06 15.79 -31.26
C TYR A 149 -9.29 16.36 -30.53
N GLN A 150 -9.08 16.85 -29.32
CA GLN A 150 -10.06 17.62 -28.57
C GLN A 150 -9.48 19.04 -28.39
N GLN A 151 -10.24 20.06 -28.76
CA GLN A 151 -9.82 21.47 -28.66
C GLN A 151 -8.44 21.75 -29.32
N GLY A 152 -8.15 21.09 -30.46
CA GLY A 152 -6.89 21.25 -31.18
C GLY A 152 -5.67 20.57 -30.53
N ARG A 153 -5.87 19.78 -29.46
CA ARG A 153 -4.83 19.03 -28.77
C ARG A 153 -5.12 17.53 -28.79
N LEU A 154 -4.08 16.70 -28.84
CA LEU A 154 -4.17 15.25 -28.67
C LEU A 154 -3.75 14.90 -27.24
N MET A 155 -4.66 14.32 -26.47
CA MET A 155 -4.42 13.93 -25.09
C MET A 155 -4.65 12.43 -24.92
N ASP A 156 -3.56 11.67 -25.00
CA ASP A 156 -3.60 10.22 -24.87
C ASP A 156 -3.32 9.78 -23.43
N MET A 157 -3.75 8.57 -23.09
CA MET A 157 -3.56 8.00 -21.77
C MET A 157 -3.02 6.58 -21.87
N SER A 158 -2.14 6.18 -20.94
CA SER A 158 -1.71 4.79 -20.75
C SER A 158 -1.79 4.38 -19.28
N PHE A 159 -2.11 3.11 -19.03
CA PHE A 159 -2.13 2.52 -17.70
C PHE A 159 -0.82 1.76 -17.47
N ILE A 160 -0.11 2.08 -16.40
CA ILE A 160 1.12 1.39 -16.01
C ILE A 160 0.86 0.69 -14.68
N ILE A 161 0.83 -0.64 -14.67
CA ILE A 161 0.73 -1.45 -13.47
C ILE A 161 2.16 -1.66 -12.93
N SER A 162 2.47 -0.99 -11.83
CA SER A 162 3.75 -1.08 -11.11
C SER A 162 3.77 -2.29 -10.16
N ARG A 163 4.98 -2.69 -9.73
CA ARG A 163 5.20 -3.85 -8.84
C ARG A 163 4.63 -5.15 -9.38
N SER A 164 4.73 -5.36 -10.69
CA SER A 164 4.21 -6.58 -11.35
C SER A 164 4.89 -7.88 -10.88
N ASP A 165 6.04 -7.79 -10.22
CA ASP A 165 6.71 -8.89 -9.54
C ASP A 165 5.91 -9.51 -8.37
N LEU A 166 4.89 -8.80 -7.87
CA LEU A 166 3.97 -9.33 -6.87
C LEU A 166 2.91 -10.25 -7.46
N LEU A 167 2.60 -10.12 -8.76
CA LEU A 167 1.57 -10.91 -9.43
C LEU A 167 2.06 -12.33 -9.71
N ALA A 168 3.32 -12.46 -10.14
CA ALA A 168 3.93 -13.75 -10.40
C ALA A 168 5.46 -13.68 -10.27
N PRO A 169 6.12 -14.81 -9.93
CA PRO A 169 7.57 -14.87 -9.75
C PRO A 169 8.36 -14.80 -11.06
N ARG A 170 7.76 -15.06 -12.23
CA ARG A 170 8.43 -15.02 -13.54
C ARG A 170 7.76 -14.01 -14.49
N LYS A 171 8.54 -13.47 -15.42
CA LYS A 171 8.11 -12.46 -16.39
C LYS A 171 6.98 -12.99 -17.28
N GLU A 172 7.14 -14.22 -17.78
CA GLU A 172 6.23 -14.87 -18.73
C GLU A 172 4.86 -15.15 -18.10
N GLN A 173 4.82 -15.40 -16.78
CA GLN A 173 3.59 -15.62 -16.04
C GLN A 173 2.78 -14.32 -15.85
N VAL A 174 3.45 -13.17 -15.77
CA VAL A 174 2.75 -11.87 -15.76
C VAL A 174 2.20 -11.56 -17.15
N ASP A 175 2.95 -11.88 -18.21
CA ASP A 175 2.47 -11.70 -19.59
C ASP A 175 1.23 -12.56 -19.87
N SER A 176 1.18 -13.79 -19.39
CA SER A 176 -0.01 -14.64 -19.52
C SER A 176 -1.21 -14.12 -18.72
N LEU A 177 -1.00 -13.33 -17.67
CA LEU A 177 -2.04 -12.71 -16.86
C LEU A 177 -2.60 -11.41 -17.49
N MET A 178 -1.94 -10.83 -18.49
CA MET A 178 -2.38 -9.58 -19.13
C MET A 178 -3.83 -9.59 -19.67
N PRO A 179 -4.36 -10.66 -20.29
CA PRO A 179 -5.77 -10.73 -20.66
C PRO A 179 -6.70 -10.55 -19.46
N TYR A 180 -6.42 -11.24 -18.35
CA TYR A 180 -7.19 -11.16 -17.10
C TYR A 180 -7.11 -9.76 -16.48
N LEU A 181 -5.91 -9.16 -16.37
CA LEU A 181 -5.77 -7.80 -15.86
C LEU A 181 -6.56 -6.78 -16.68
N ARG A 182 -6.61 -6.96 -18.02
CA ARG A 182 -7.43 -6.11 -18.88
C ARG A 182 -8.92 -6.32 -18.63
N GLU A 183 -9.38 -7.53 -18.34
CA GLU A 183 -10.77 -7.80 -17.96
C GLU A 183 -11.15 -7.10 -16.66
N VAL A 184 -10.34 -7.29 -15.61
CA VAL A 184 -10.53 -6.64 -14.32
C VAL A 184 -10.54 -5.11 -14.46
N LEU A 185 -9.67 -4.52 -15.30
CA LEU A 185 -9.71 -3.09 -15.60
C LEU A 185 -11.00 -2.65 -16.31
N ARG A 186 -11.52 -3.46 -17.25
CA ARG A 186 -12.78 -3.12 -17.94
C ARG A 186 -13.94 -3.12 -16.97
N ASP A 187 -13.95 -4.05 -16.02
CA ASP A 187 -15.00 -4.14 -15.01
C ASP A 187 -14.89 -2.99 -13.99
N ALA A 188 -13.67 -2.65 -13.56
CA ALA A 188 -13.42 -1.53 -12.66
C ALA A 188 -13.75 -0.15 -13.28
N LEU A 189 -13.57 0.01 -14.59
CA LEU A 189 -14.00 1.20 -15.33
C LEU A 189 -15.53 1.26 -15.56
N GLY A 190 -16.26 0.22 -15.15
CA GLY A 190 -17.72 0.15 -15.20
C GLY A 190 -18.27 0.08 -16.62
N ARG A 191 -19.46 0.68 -16.83
CA ARG A 191 -20.22 0.57 -18.09
C ARG A 191 -19.41 1.01 -19.32
N ARG A 192 -18.57 2.05 -19.18
CA ARG A 192 -17.72 2.56 -20.27
C ARG A 192 -16.55 1.63 -20.58
N GLY A 193 -16.01 0.95 -19.56
CA GLY A 193 -14.88 0.04 -19.67
C GLY A 193 -15.13 -1.17 -20.56
N ARG A 194 -16.36 -1.71 -20.56
CA ARG A 194 -16.73 -2.92 -21.31
C ARG A 194 -16.41 -2.86 -22.81
N HIS A 195 -16.54 -1.68 -23.40
CA HIS A 195 -16.29 -1.44 -24.82
C HIS A 195 -14.87 -0.99 -25.13
N LEU A 196 -14.00 -0.82 -24.12
CA LEU A 196 -12.62 -0.41 -24.33
C LEU A 196 -11.74 -1.59 -24.74
N ARG A 197 -10.79 -1.33 -25.64
CA ARG A 197 -9.79 -2.33 -26.05
C ARG A 197 -8.67 -2.47 -25.01
N LEU A 198 -8.35 -1.38 -24.30
CA LEU A 198 -7.27 -1.30 -23.31
C LEU A 198 -5.93 -1.87 -23.83
N GLY A 199 -5.53 -1.45 -25.04
CA GLY A 199 -4.23 -1.80 -25.63
C GLY A 199 -3.06 -0.98 -25.10
N ASN A 200 -3.35 -0.02 -24.22
CA ASN A 200 -2.44 0.95 -23.61
C ASN A 200 -2.10 0.57 -22.15
N VAL A 201 -2.19 -0.71 -21.81
CA VAL A 201 -1.89 -1.25 -20.47
C VAL A 201 -0.52 -1.91 -20.50
N HIS A 202 0.36 -1.51 -19.58
CA HIS A 202 1.71 -2.04 -19.45
C HIS A 202 1.95 -2.50 -18.01
N CYS A 203 2.55 -3.67 -17.82
CA CYS A 203 3.01 -4.15 -16.52
C CYS A 203 4.50 -3.88 -16.40
N VAL A 204 4.93 -3.40 -15.23
CA VAL A 204 6.32 -3.00 -14.99
C VAL A 204 6.72 -3.36 -13.58
N SER A 205 7.92 -3.90 -13.43
CA SER A 205 8.55 -4.07 -12.13
C SER A 205 9.85 -3.27 -12.09
N ALA A 206 9.90 -2.26 -11.22
CA ALA A 206 11.12 -1.51 -10.94
C ALA A 206 12.18 -2.40 -10.26
N LYS A 207 11.75 -3.28 -9.34
CA LYS A 207 12.65 -4.15 -8.57
C LYS A 207 13.41 -5.14 -9.44
N ARG A 208 12.72 -5.73 -10.43
CA ARG A 208 13.29 -6.74 -11.33
C ARG A 208 13.66 -6.20 -12.71
N ASN A 209 13.52 -4.89 -12.93
CA ASN A 209 13.71 -4.22 -14.23
C ASN A 209 12.93 -4.85 -15.39
N TRP A 210 11.73 -5.36 -15.11
CA TRP A 210 10.88 -5.96 -16.14
C TRP A 210 10.15 -4.88 -16.92
N TRP A 211 10.28 -4.91 -18.26
CA TRP A 211 9.70 -3.96 -19.23
C TRP A 211 10.04 -2.47 -19.00
N THR A 212 10.91 -2.15 -18.04
CA THR A 212 11.30 -0.76 -17.72
C THR A 212 12.07 -0.11 -18.86
N ARG A 213 12.98 -0.84 -19.51
CA ARG A 213 13.76 -0.34 -20.65
C ARG A 213 12.88 -0.06 -21.86
N GLU A 214 12.04 -1.03 -22.24
CA GLU A 214 11.10 -0.90 -23.35
C GLU A 214 10.12 0.25 -23.13
N LEU A 215 9.59 0.38 -21.91
CA LEU A 215 8.72 1.50 -21.55
C LEU A 215 9.46 2.84 -21.62
N LYS A 216 10.69 2.91 -21.12
CA LYS A 216 11.51 4.13 -21.21
C LYS A 216 11.78 4.52 -22.66
N GLU A 217 12.12 3.57 -23.51
CA GLU A 217 12.30 3.80 -24.95
C GLU A 217 11.00 4.23 -25.63
N ALA A 218 9.85 3.66 -25.25
CA ALA A 218 8.55 4.06 -25.77
C ALA A 218 8.19 5.50 -25.36
N ILE A 219 8.43 5.87 -24.10
CA ILE A 219 8.24 7.24 -23.60
C ILE A 219 9.19 8.20 -24.33
N TRP A 220 10.44 7.79 -24.51
CA TRP A 220 11.47 8.56 -25.21
C TRP A 220 11.11 8.82 -26.68
N LYS A 221 10.71 7.77 -27.41
CA LYS A 221 10.33 7.85 -28.83
C LYS A 221 9.12 8.75 -29.05
N ARG A 222 8.18 8.79 -28.09
CA ARG A 222 7.05 9.71 -28.15
C ARG A 222 7.51 11.17 -28.11
N GLY A 223 8.51 11.51 -27.30
CA GLY A 223 9.06 12.88 -27.25
C GLY A 223 8.06 13.99 -26.86
N HIS A 224 6.88 13.60 -26.36
CA HIS A 224 5.79 14.49 -25.98
C HIS A 224 5.79 14.77 -24.47
N ALA A 225 5.03 15.77 -24.03
CA ALA A 225 4.86 16.04 -22.61
C ALA A 225 4.15 14.85 -21.91
N GLY A 226 4.86 14.26 -20.95
CA GLY A 226 4.39 13.12 -20.17
C GLY A 226 3.96 13.54 -18.78
N TRP A 227 2.71 13.26 -18.43
CA TRP A 227 2.13 13.54 -17.11
C TRP A 227 1.97 12.22 -16.37
N MET A 228 2.27 12.19 -15.07
CA MET A 228 2.09 10.99 -14.27
C MET A 228 1.12 11.26 -13.14
N LYS A 229 0.08 10.43 -13.01
CA LYS A 229 -0.87 10.48 -11.90
C LYS A 229 -0.87 9.17 -11.14
N ASN A 230 -0.53 9.24 -9.86
CA ASN A 230 -0.62 8.13 -8.92
C ASN A 230 -1.55 8.53 -7.76
N PRO A 231 -2.70 7.86 -7.57
CA PRO A 231 -3.68 8.22 -6.56
C PRO A 231 -3.25 8.01 -5.11
N ARG A 232 -2.39 7.03 -4.83
CA ARG A 232 -2.21 6.55 -3.44
C ARG A 232 -0.79 6.20 -3.04
N ASN A 233 0.23 6.34 -3.89
CA ASN A 233 1.53 5.76 -3.57
C ASN A 233 2.79 6.61 -3.68
N LYS A 234 3.68 6.38 -2.69
CA LYS A 234 4.99 7.01 -2.46
C LYS A 234 6.09 6.44 -3.38
N TYR A 235 5.78 5.44 -4.20
CA TYR A 235 6.74 4.77 -5.11
C TYR A 235 7.06 5.53 -6.39
N GLN A 236 6.56 6.76 -6.56
CA GLN A 236 7.05 7.63 -7.63
C GLN A 236 8.58 7.81 -7.53
N LYS A 237 9.14 7.75 -6.31
CA LYS A 237 10.59 7.77 -6.07
C LYS A 237 11.36 6.59 -6.69
N ASN A 238 10.72 5.43 -6.89
CA ASN A 238 11.33 4.24 -7.49
C ASN A 238 11.29 4.25 -9.03
N PHE A 239 10.64 5.26 -9.62
CA PHE A 239 10.64 5.51 -11.06
C PHE A 239 11.20 6.90 -11.39
N PRO A 240 12.42 7.26 -10.93
CA PRO A 240 12.96 8.60 -11.09
C PRO A 240 13.20 8.98 -12.57
N TRP A 241 13.28 7.99 -13.47
CA TRP A 241 13.45 8.14 -14.91
C TRP A 241 12.14 8.23 -15.71
N LEU A 242 10.97 7.98 -15.11
CA LEU A 242 9.68 8.19 -15.80
C LEU A 242 9.24 9.66 -15.76
N GLY A 243 9.89 10.49 -14.96
CA GLY A 243 9.93 11.92 -15.20
C GLY A 243 11.22 12.23 -15.96
N ILE A 244 11.10 12.88 -17.12
CA ILE A 244 12.18 13.41 -17.97
C ILE A 244 12.72 12.42 -19.01
N PRO A 245 12.31 12.55 -20.28
CA PRO A 245 13.24 12.39 -21.38
C PRO A 245 14.29 13.53 -21.32
N PRO A 246 15.62 13.28 -21.25
CA PRO A 246 16.62 14.25 -21.69
C PRO A 246 16.23 14.94 -23.01
N SER A 247 15.93 16.23 -22.95
CA SER A 247 15.46 17.00 -24.10
C SER A 247 16.57 17.20 -25.15
N ARG A 248 16.25 17.06 -26.44
CA ARG A 248 16.98 17.72 -27.55
C ARG A 248 16.53 19.16 -27.79
N ALA A 249 15.53 19.67 -27.06
CA ALA A 249 15.13 21.06 -27.11
C ALA A 249 14.82 21.55 -25.69
N SER A 250 15.66 22.48 -25.22
CA SER A 250 15.38 23.33 -24.08
C SER A 250 13.96 23.91 -24.19
N HIS A 251 13.10 23.64 -23.20
CA HIS A 251 12.21 24.59 -22.51
C HIS A 251 11.02 23.88 -21.81
N SER A 252 10.69 24.41 -20.62
CA SER A 252 9.62 24.05 -19.66
C SER A 252 9.63 22.61 -19.11
N ARG A 253 10.47 22.44 -18.08
CA ARG A 253 10.60 21.26 -17.22
C ARG A 253 9.65 21.40 -16.03
N ARG A 254 8.86 20.38 -15.69
CA ARG A 254 8.28 20.29 -14.35
C ARG A 254 8.03 18.82 -13.95
N ILE A 255 9.03 18.18 -13.35
CA ILE A 255 8.74 17.17 -12.32
C ILE A 255 8.34 17.98 -11.10
N ILE A 256 7.12 17.81 -10.61
CA ILE A 256 6.71 18.44 -9.36
C ILE A 256 7.50 17.75 -8.23
N ARG A 257 8.57 18.41 -7.77
CA ARG A 257 9.27 18.15 -6.52
C ARG A 257 8.88 19.27 -5.57
N THR A 258 8.33 18.95 -4.40
CA THR A 258 7.85 19.93 -3.42
C THR A 258 8.94 20.27 -2.41
N THR A 259 9.13 21.57 -2.15
CA THR A 259 9.86 22.17 -1.02
C THR A 259 8.89 23.00 -0.19
N ASN A 260 8.77 22.62 1.08
CA ASN A 260 8.59 23.39 2.32
C ASN A 260 7.87 22.47 3.32
#